data_AF-A0A523U8Q0-F1
#
_entry.id   AF-A0A523U8Q0-F1
#
_cell.length_a   1.000
_cell.length_b   1.000
_cell.length_c   1.000
_cell.angle_alpha   90.00
_cell.angle_beta   90.00
_cell.angle_gamma   90.00
#
_symmetry.space_group_name_H-M   'P 1'
#
loop_
_entity.id
_entity.type
_entity.pdbx_description
1 polymer ?
#
loop_
_entity_poly.entity_id
_entity_poly.type
_entity_poly.pdbx_seq_one_letter_code
_entity_poly.pdbx_strand_id
1 'polypeptide(L)'
;MAHRGNKVAFPENTMSAFRQALQDGADLIETDLHLSADDVFMCIHDGTIDRTTDGRGAVGEMSLSELKKFNAAAARPDLPPEPIPTLRDLAEILPADIGLALELKTDRFLEP
;
A
#
# COMPACT_ATOMS: atom_id res chain seq x y z
N MET A 1 -7.89 -11.23 9.89
CA MET A 1 -7.56 -10.37 8.74
C MET A 1 -7.03 -9.05 9.25
N ALA A 2 -5.82 -8.66 8.83
CA ALA A 2 -5.25 -7.35 9.10
C ALA A 2 -5.66 -6.38 7.98
N HIS A 3 -6.68 -5.56 8.25
CA HIS A 3 -7.23 -4.57 7.31
C HIS A 3 -6.23 -3.42 7.11
N ARG A 4 -5.61 -3.36 5.93
CA ARG A 4 -4.52 -2.47 5.51
C ARG A 4 -3.24 -2.65 6.32
N GLY A 5 -2.97 -3.89 6.72
CA GLY A 5 -1.91 -4.24 7.69
C GLY A 5 -2.27 -3.85 9.13
N ASN A 6 -1.28 -3.75 10.02
CA ASN A 6 -1.49 -3.20 11.36
C ASN A 6 -1.47 -1.67 11.34
N LYS A 7 -2.60 -1.10 10.88
CA LYS A 7 -2.80 0.36 10.80
C LYS A 7 -2.94 1.08 12.15
N VAL A 8 -2.96 0.33 13.25
CA VAL A 8 -2.99 0.89 14.61
C VAL A 8 -1.57 1.26 15.05
N ALA A 9 -0.61 0.36 14.80
CA ALA A 9 0.79 0.59 15.12
C ALA A 9 1.49 1.48 14.07
N PHE A 10 1.25 1.20 12.80
CA PHE A 10 1.91 1.85 11.65
C PHE A 10 0.89 2.51 10.71
N PRO A 11 1.31 3.39 9.79
CA PRO A 11 0.41 3.97 8.79
C PRO A 11 -0.21 2.87 7.91
N GLU A 12 -1.46 3.06 7.48
CA GLU A 12 -2.17 2.08 6.65
C GLU A 12 -1.46 1.83 5.30
N ASN A 13 -1.58 0.60 4.77
CA ASN A 13 -1.01 0.22 3.47
C ASN A 13 0.51 0.52 3.34
N THR A 14 1.29 0.35 4.41
CA THR A 14 2.75 0.46 4.34
C THR A 14 3.45 -0.88 4.60
N MET A 15 4.72 -1.00 4.20
CA MET A 15 5.50 -2.21 4.45
C MET A 15 5.69 -2.46 5.94
N SER A 16 5.83 -1.40 6.74
CA SER A 16 5.88 -1.52 8.19
C SER A 16 4.59 -2.09 8.77
N ALA A 17 3.42 -1.62 8.30
CA ALA A 17 2.13 -2.16 8.73
C ALA A 17 1.93 -3.63 8.33
N PHE A 18 2.36 -4.02 7.13
CA PHE A 18 2.29 -5.41 6.68
C PHE A 18 3.21 -6.33 7.48
N ARG A 19 4.48 -5.92 7.69
CA ARG A 19 5.42 -6.70 8.51
C ARG A 19 4.95 -6.84 9.95
N GLN A 20 4.40 -5.77 10.53
CA GLN A 20 3.86 -5.84 11.89
C GLN A 20 2.67 -6.80 11.95
N ALA A 21 1.75 -6.77 10.98
CA ALA A 21 0.63 -7.70 10.93
C ALA A 21 1.08 -9.17 10.89
N LEU A 22 2.15 -9.48 10.13
CA LEU A 22 2.73 -10.83 10.12
C LEU A 22 3.33 -11.20 11.48
N GLN A 23 4.07 -10.28 12.11
CA GLN A 23 4.65 -10.49 13.43
C GLN A 23 3.59 -10.70 14.52
N ASP A 24 2.44 -10.05 14.38
CA ASP A 24 1.30 -10.20 15.28
C ASP A 24 0.51 -11.50 15.03
N GLY A 25 0.88 -12.29 14.02
CA GLY A 25 0.27 -13.58 13.72
C GLY A 25 -0.99 -13.49 12.86
N ALA A 26 -1.12 -12.49 11.99
CA ALA A 26 -2.26 -12.40 11.08
C ALA A 26 -2.20 -13.49 9.99
N ASP A 27 -3.26 -14.31 9.88
CA ASP A 27 -3.39 -15.34 8.82
C ASP A 27 -3.74 -14.77 7.43
N LEU A 28 -4.21 -13.52 7.38
CA LEU A 28 -4.70 -12.85 6.17
C LEU A 28 -4.34 -11.37 6.25
N ILE A 29 -3.65 -10.87 5.24
CA ILE A 29 -3.41 -9.43 5.04
C ILE A 29 -4.40 -8.93 4.00
N GLU A 30 -5.05 -7.81 4.30
CA GLU A 30 -5.84 -7.06 3.33
C GLU A 30 -5.08 -5.79 2.92
N THR A 31 -5.19 -5.44 1.64
CA THR A 31 -4.66 -4.18 1.08
C THR A 31 -5.54 -3.68 -0.05
N ASP A 32 -5.50 -2.37 -0.25
CA ASP A 32 -6.19 -1.66 -1.32
C ASP A 32 -5.27 -1.42 -2.51
N LEU A 33 -5.76 -1.62 -3.74
CA LEU A 33 -4.97 -1.51 -4.95
C LEU A 33 -5.52 -0.47 -5.93
N HIS A 34 -4.66 0.47 -6.33
CA HIS A 34 -4.80 1.32 -7.52
C HIS A 34 -3.68 1.00 -8.52
N LEU A 35 -3.90 1.33 -9.80
CA LEU A 35 -2.84 1.29 -10.82
C LEU A 35 -2.17 2.67 -10.94
N SER A 36 -0.84 2.67 -11.04
CA SER A 36 -0.06 3.84 -11.45
C SER A 36 -0.29 4.19 -12.93
N ALA A 37 0.31 5.27 -13.43
CA ALA A 37 0.25 5.65 -14.85
C ALA A 37 0.94 4.63 -15.77
N ASP A 38 1.89 3.86 -15.24
CA ASP A 38 2.65 2.80 -15.91
C ASP A 38 2.20 1.39 -15.46
N ASP A 39 0.92 1.26 -15.09
CA ASP A 39 0.19 0.01 -14.83
C ASP A 39 0.79 -0.90 -13.74
N VAL A 40 1.40 -0.29 -12.72
CA VAL A 40 1.89 -0.99 -11.53
C VAL A 40 0.84 -0.93 -10.42
N PHE A 41 0.56 -2.07 -9.79
CA PHE A 41 -0.32 -2.15 -8.62
C PHE A 41 0.34 -1.51 -7.40
N MET A 42 -0.24 -0.41 -6.94
CA MET A 42 0.18 0.36 -5.77
C MET A 42 -0.77 0.07 -4.60
N CYS A 43 -0.20 -0.24 -3.44
CA CYS A 43 -0.93 -0.43 -2.19
C CYS A 43 -1.34 0.93 -1.61
N ILE A 44 -2.55 1.39 -1.90
CA ILE A 44 -3.10 2.66 -1.41
C ILE A 44 -4.62 2.65 -1.53
N HIS A 45 -5.32 3.23 -0.55
CA HIS A 45 -6.78 3.23 -0.51
C HIS A 45 -7.41 4.29 -1.43
N ASP A 46 -7.00 5.54 -1.22
CA ASP A 46 -7.60 6.69 -1.88
C ASP A 46 -7.09 6.76 -3.34
N GLY A 47 -7.91 7.28 -4.25
CA GLY A 47 -7.48 7.54 -5.63
C GLY A 47 -6.44 8.66 -5.75
N THR A 48 -6.17 9.38 -4.66
CA THR A 48 -5.13 10.41 -4.55
C THR A 48 -4.18 10.11 -3.40
N ILE A 49 -2.97 10.67 -3.44
CA ILE A 49 -1.94 10.46 -2.41
C ILE A 49 -2.06 11.45 -1.23
N ASP A 50 -2.98 12.40 -1.30
CA ASP A 50 -3.09 13.58 -0.41
C ASP A 50 -3.26 13.25 1.08
N ARG A 51 -4.01 12.19 1.42
CA ARG A 51 -4.35 11.88 2.82
C ARG A 51 -3.24 11.13 3.55
N THR A 52 -2.57 10.22 2.87
CA THR A 52 -1.65 9.24 3.48
C THR A 52 -0.20 9.48 3.15
N THR A 53 0.13 10.55 2.41
CA THR A 53 1.50 10.88 2.05
C THR A 53 1.82 12.37 2.27
N ASP A 54 3.05 12.78 1.99
CA ASP A 54 3.48 14.17 1.91
C ASP A 54 3.30 14.81 0.52
N GLY A 55 2.70 14.08 -0.43
CA GLY A 55 2.42 14.53 -1.79
C GLY A 55 0.96 14.90 -2.04
N ARG A 56 0.66 15.26 -3.29
CA ARG A 56 -0.71 15.49 -3.78
C ARG A 56 -0.85 14.98 -5.22
N GLY A 57 -2.06 14.60 -5.59
CA GLY A 57 -2.41 14.22 -6.96
C GLY A 57 -2.96 12.80 -7.08
N ALA A 58 -3.46 12.46 -8.27
CA ALA A 58 -4.09 11.18 -8.54
C ALA A 58 -3.06 10.06 -8.75
N VAL A 59 -3.27 8.92 -8.12
CA VAL A 59 -2.37 7.75 -8.22
C VAL A 59 -2.20 7.32 -9.68
N GLY A 60 -3.30 7.29 -10.44
CA GLY A 60 -3.31 6.87 -11.85
C GLY A 60 -2.63 7.84 -12.83
N GLU A 61 -2.23 9.03 -12.38
CA GLU A 61 -1.55 10.04 -13.22
C GLU A 61 -0.04 10.10 -12.94
N MET A 62 0.47 9.28 -12.02
CA MET A 62 1.88 9.24 -11.63
C MET A 62 2.47 7.86 -11.91
N SER A 63 3.70 7.81 -12.43
CA SER A 63 4.44 6.56 -12.61
C SER A 63 4.84 5.93 -11.26
N LEU A 64 5.17 4.64 -11.26
CA LEU A 64 5.78 3.96 -10.12
C LEU A 64 6.96 4.77 -9.56
N SER A 65 7.83 5.26 -10.45
CA SER A 65 9.03 6.00 -10.06
C SER A 65 8.73 7.33 -9.36
N GLU A 66 7.61 7.97 -9.69
CA GLU A 66 7.15 9.20 -9.04
C GLU A 66 6.47 8.89 -7.72
N LEU A 67 5.58 7.90 -7.68
CA LEU A 67 4.87 7.49 -6.47
C LEU A 67 5.82 7.02 -5.37
N LYS A 68 6.92 6.35 -5.73
CA LYS A 68 7.96 5.90 -4.79
C LYS A 68 8.75 7.03 -4.12
N LYS A 69 8.61 8.28 -4.56
CA LYS A 69 9.30 9.44 -3.96
C LYS A 69 8.57 9.99 -2.73
N PHE A 70 7.27 9.72 -2.58
CA PHE A 70 6.46 10.24 -1.49
C PHE A 70 6.55 9.38 -0.24
N ASN A 71 6.49 10.02 0.92
CA ASN A 71 6.54 9.38 2.23
C ASN A 71 5.13 8.99 2.69
N ALA A 72 4.79 7.71 2.64
CA ALA A 72 3.53 7.15 3.12
C ALA A 72 3.41 7.12 4.66
N ALA A 73 4.45 7.52 5.38
CA ALA A 73 4.45 7.68 6.84
C ALA A 73 4.42 9.14 7.30
N ALA A 74 4.19 10.10 6.40
CA ALA A 74 4.29 11.53 6.72
C ALA A 74 3.40 12.00 7.90
N ALA A 75 2.26 11.35 8.12
CA ALA A 75 1.36 11.65 9.24
C ALA A 75 1.85 11.11 10.61
N ARG A 76 2.93 10.31 10.62
CA ARG A 76 3.55 9.70 11.81
C ARG A 76 5.04 10.04 11.84
N PRO A 77 5.40 11.29 12.21
CA PRO A 77 6.79 11.76 12.21
C PRO A 77 7.69 11.04 13.22
N ASP A 78 7.10 10.27 14.14
CA ASP A 78 7.80 9.38 15.07
C ASP A 78 8.32 8.09 14.40
N LEU A 79 7.88 7.80 13.18
CA LEU A 79 8.29 6.63 12.40
C LEU A 79 9.23 7.04 11.25
N PRO A 80 10.16 6.16 10.82
CA PRO A 80 10.98 6.40 9.65
C PRO A 80 10.12 6.62 8.39
N PRO A 81 10.56 7.48 7.46
CA PRO A 81 9.87 7.64 6.19
C PRO A 81 9.93 6.35 5.38
N GLU A 82 8.83 5.99 4.73
CA GLU A 82 8.76 4.85 3.82
C GLU A 82 7.89 5.17 2.60
N PRO A 83 8.20 4.61 1.42
CA PRO A 83 7.44 4.88 0.22
C PRO A 83 6.11 4.13 0.19
N ILE A 84 5.21 4.54 -0.70
CA ILE A 84 4.01 3.74 -1.03
C ILE A 84 4.47 2.36 -1.57
N PRO A 85 4.04 1.23 -0.98
CA PRO A 85 4.38 -0.09 -1.48
C PRO A 85 3.65 -0.44 -2.78
N THR A 86 4.24 -1.35 -3.53
CA THR A 86 3.57 -2.08 -4.62
C THR A 86 3.03 -3.40 -4.09
N LEU A 87 2.11 -4.01 -4.84
CA LEU A 87 1.70 -5.39 -4.57
C LEU A 87 2.89 -6.36 -4.62
N ARG A 88 3.89 -6.11 -5.48
CA ARG A 88 5.12 -6.92 -5.54
C ARG A 88 5.91 -6.82 -4.23
N ASP A 89 6.06 -5.61 -3.67
CA ASP A 89 6.80 -5.43 -2.41
C ASP A 89 6.13 -6.21 -1.26
N LEU A 90 4.80 -6.19 -1.19
CA LEU A 90 4.04 -7.01 -0.24
C LEU A 90 4.24 -8.50 -0.51
N ALA A 91 4.14 -8.94 -1.77
CA ALA A 91 4.30 -10.35 -2.13
C ALA A 91 5.68 -10.92 -1.76
N GLU A 92 6.73 -10.11 -1.79
CA GLU A 92 8.10 -10.52 -1.43
C GLU A 92 8.26 -10.90 0.04
N ILE A 93 7.40 -10.41 0.94
CA ILE A 93 7.49 -10.70 2.38
C ILE A 93 6.48 -11.74 2.86
N LEU A 94 5.58 -12.21 1.99
CA LEU A 94 4.50 -13.11 2.39
C LEU A 94 4.99 -14.54 2.57
N PRO A 95 4.72 -15.15 3.75
CA PRO A 95 4.82 -16.59 3.91
C PRO A 95 3.78 -17.32 3.05
N ALA A 96 4.06 -18.57 2.69
CA ALA A 96 3.24 -19.36 1.76
C ALA A 96 1.84 -19.70 2.30
N ASP A 97 1.66 -19.67 3.62
CA ASP A 97 0.41 -19.97 4.33
C ASP A 97 -0.43 -18.74 4.66
N ILE A 98 0.05 -17.53 4.34
CA ILE A 98 -0.69 -16.30 4.56
C ILE A 98 -1.52 -15.94 3.34
N GLY A 99 -2.81 -15.73 3.55
CA GLY A 99 -3.71 -15.25 2.50
C GLY A 99 -3.54 -13.76 2.20
N LEU A 100 -3.92 -13.38 0.99
CA LEU A 100 -4.16 -11.98 0.61
C LEU A 100 -5.63 -11.74 0.30
N ALA A 101 -6.18 -10.67 0.86
CA ALA A 101 -7.42 -10.07 0.42
C ALA A 101 -7.07 -8.78 -0.34
N LEU A 102 -7.28 -8.78 -1.66
CA LEU A 102 -6.95 -7.66 -2.53
C LEU A 102 -8.22 -6.88 -2.86
N GLU A 103 -8.36 -5.66 -2.32
CA GLU A 103 -9.44 -4.77 -2.67
C GLU A 103 -9.04 -3.90 -3.86
N LEU A 104 -9.68 -4.12 -5.00
CA LEU A 104 -9.44 -3.35 -6.22
C LEU A 104 -10.24 -2.04 -6.18
N LYS A 105 -9.55 -0.90 -6.34
CA LYS A 105 -10.14 0.45 -6.19
C LYS A 105 -10.33 1.22 -7.49
N THR A 106 -10.02 0.61 -8.62
CA THR A 106 -10.14 1.20 -9.96
C THR A 106 -10.79 0.16 -10.88
N ASP A 107 -11.31 0.55 -12.05
CA ASP A 107 -11.77 -0.40 -13.07
C ASP A 107 -10.74 -0.57 -14.21
N ARG A 108 -9.60 0.12 -14.15
CA ARG A 108 -8.58 0.15 -15.22
C ARG A 108 -8.01 -1.23 -15.61
N PHE A 109 -8.07 -2.23 -14.74
CA PHE A 109 -7.64 -3.61 -15.08
C PHE A 109 -8.68 -4.38 -15.89
N LEU A 110 -9.88 -3.83 -16.09
CA LEU A 110 -10.91 -4.38 -16.98
C LEU A 110 -10.78 -3.81 -18.40
N GLU A 111 -9.95 -2.78 -18.59
CA GLU A 111 -9.71 -2.18 -19.91
C GLU A 111 -8.80 -3.10 -20.74
N PRO A 112 -9.18 -3.41 -21.99
CA PRO A 112 -8.49 -4.38 -22.84
C PRO A 112 -7.13 -3.93 -23.39
#